data_AF-A0A2D6XKG5-F1
#
_entry.id   AF-A0A2D6XKG5-F1
#
_cell.length_a   1.000
_cell.length_b   1.000
_cell.length_c   1.000
_cell.angle_alpha   90.00
_cell.angle_beta   90.00
_cell.angle_gamma   90.00
#
_symmetry.space_group_name_H-M   'P 1'
#
loop_
_entity.id
_entity.type
_entity.pdbx_description
1 polymer ?
#
loop_
_entity_poly.entity_id
_entity_poly.type
_entity_poly.pdbx_seq_one_letter_code
_entity_poly.pdbx_strand_id
1 'polypeptide(L)'
;MPNWCENRLVVRGEKEDMTKFLKVINDKTTRSQNLLNAFIPAPSDEEDLYHWHIENWGTKWDVDFEDATIEDDYAEFSFDSAWGPPVVWLEKVAKKYPKLKFSLKYEEPGMDFIGCAKGKDGVIVDQSIECWVK
;
A
#
# COMPACT_ATOMS: atom_id res chain seq x y z
N MET A 1 9.21 -8.39 18.19
CA MET A 1 9.70 -7.68 17.00
C MET A 1 8.78 -8.07 15.85
N PRO A 2 8.44 -7.16 14.92
CA PRO A 2 7.68 -7.53 13.74
C PRO A 2 8.54 -8.36 12.78
N ASN A 3 7.89 -9.24 12.02
CA ASN A 3 8.44 -9.69 10.76
C ASN A 3 8.26 -8.60 9.70
N TRP A 4 9.01 -8.67 8.61
CA TRP A 4 8.97 -7.72 7.51
C TRP A 4 8.37 -8.38 6.29
N CYS A 5 7.40 -7.70 5.69
CA CYS A 5 6.75 -8.10 4.47
C CYS A 5 7.26 -7.20 3.34
N GLU A 6 7.90 -7.79 2.35
CA GLU A 6 8.35 -7.11 1.14
C GLU A 6 7.14 -6.80 0.28
N ASN A 7 7.05 -5.58 -0.26
CA ASN A 7 5.94 -5.12 -1.06
C ASN A 7 6.39 -4.45 -2.35
N ARG A 8 5.61 -4.69 -3.41
CA ARG A 8 5.73 -3.99 -4.68
C ARG A 8 4.37 -3.52 -5.15
N LEU A 9 4.14 -2.21 -5.05
CA LEU A 9 2.92 -1.54 -5.48
C LEU A 9 3.10 -0.99 -6.89
N VAL A 10 2.21 -1.37 -7.79
CA VAL A 10 2.09 -0.83 -9.15
C VAL A 10 0.75 -0.12 -9.29
N VAL A 11 0.79 1.09 -9.83
CA VAL A 11 -0.38 1.93 -10.14
C VAL A 11 -0.36 2.28 -11.62
N ARG A 12 -1.49 2.14 -12.30
CA ARG A 12 -1.66 2.47 -13.72
C ARG A 12 -2.96 3.20 -14.00
N GLY A 13 -2.96 4.11 -14.96
CA GLY A 13 -4.19 4.78 -15.40
C GLY A 13 -3.93 5.91 -16.36
N GLU A 14 -4.98 6.69 -16.64
CA GLU A 14 -4.85 7.87 -17.49
C GLU A 14 -4.05 8.98 -16.78
N LYS A 15 -3.34 9.79 -17.57
CA LYS A 15 -2.43 10.84 -17.09
C LYS A 15 -3.08 11.80 -16.09
N GLU A 16 -4.36 12.15 -16.27
CA GLU A 16 -5.06 13.07 -15.36
C GLU A 16 -5.19 12.48 -13.94
N ASP A 17 -5.60 11.22 -13.83
CA ASP A 17 -5.79 10.56 -12.54
C ASP A 17 -4.45 10.17 -11.91
N MET A 18 -3.47 9.75 -12.72
CA MET A 18 -2.09 9.54 -12.27
C MET A 18 -1.48 10.82 -11.70
N THR A 19 -1.69 11.96 -12.35
CA THR A 19 -1.21 13.26 -11.85
C THR A 19 -1.80 13.58 -10.48
N LYS A 20 -3.10 13.32 -10.26
CA LYS A 20 -3.74 13.53 -8.94
C LYS A 20 -3.16 12.61 -7.87
N PHE A 21 -2.88 11.35 -8.21
CA PHE A 21 -2.28 10.38 -7.31
C PHE A 21 -0.84 10.77 -6.94
N LEU A 22 0.00 11.01 -7.95
CA LEU A 22 1.41 11.37 -7.78
C LEU A 22 1.59 12.72 -7.08
N LYS A 23 0.66 13.65 -7.26
CA LYS A 23 0.66 14.90 -6.50
C LYS A 23 0.55 14.66 -4.99
N VAL A 24 -0.28 13.72 -4.54
CA VAL A 24 -0.38 13.38 -3.11
C VAL A 24 0.95 12.84 -2.59
N ILE A 25 1.62 11.98 -3.37
CA ILE A 25 2.96 11.47 -3.03
C ILE A 25 3.93 12.64 -2.90
N ASN A 26 4.06 13.49 -3.92
CA ASN A 26 5.03 14.58 -3.94
C ASN A 26 4.78 15.65 -2.86
N ASP A 27 3.51 15.95 -2.58
CA ASP A 27 3.16 17.01 -1.63
C ASP A 27 3.27 16.54 -0.16
N LYS A 28 3.05 15.25 0.10
CA LYS A 28 2.89 14.74 1.48
C LYS A 28 3.93 13.72 1.92
N THR A 29 4.66 13.11 1.00
CA THR A 29 5.83 12.29 1.35
C THR A 29 7.06 13.19 1.38
N THR A 30 7.96 12.94 2.34
CA THR A 30 9.23 13.66 2.45
C THR A 30 10.33 12.63 2.51
N ARG A 31 11.33 12.71 1.61
CA ARG A 31 12.43 11.74 1.54
C ARG A 31 11.93 10.29 1.46
N SER A 32 10.89 10.07 0.67
CA SER A 32 10.25 8.76 0.49
C SER A 32 9.51 8.20 1.71
N GLN A 33 9.28 9.03 2.72
CA GLN A 33 8.61 8.61 3.96
C GLN A 33 7.11 8.90 3.96
N ASN A 34 6.39 8.17 4.80
CA ASN A 34 4.97 8.35 5.10
C ASN A 34 4.00 8.02 3.95
N LEU A 35 4.25 6.93 3.23
CA LEU A 35 3.45 6.56 2.06
C LEU A 35 1.98 6.31 2.43
N LEU A 36 1.70 5.59 3.52
CA LEU A 36 0.32 5.24 3.89
C LEU A 36 -0.43 6.46 4.44
N ASN A 37 0.21 7.20 5.34
CA ASN A 37 -0.33 8.39 5.99
C ASN A 37 -0.62 9.53 5.00
N ALA A 38 0.13 9.61 3.88
CA ALA A 38 -0.14 10.58 2.82
C ALA A 38 -1.58 10.49 2.26
N PHE A 39 -2.11 9.27 2.14
CA PHE A 39 -3.45 9.02 1.61
C PHE A 39 -4.51 8.85 2.69
N ILE A 40 -4.20 8.06 3.73
CA ILE A 40 -5.10 7.73 4.83
C ILE A 40 -4.39 8.17 6.13
N PRO A 41 -4.54 9.44 6.53
CA PRO A 41 -3.77 9.98 7.63
C PRO A 41 -4.23 9.45 9.00
N ALA A 42 -3.28 9.07 9.83
CA ALA A 42 -3.51 8.71 11.23
C ALA A 42 -3.87 9.98 12.04
N PRO A 43 -4.91 9.91 12.88
CA PRO A 43 -5.24 10.99 13.82
C PRO A 43 -4.12 11.21 14.83
N SER A 44 -3.82 12.46 15.18
CA SER A 44 -2.76 12.80 16.16
C SER A 44 -3.16 12.50 17.61
N ASP A 45 -4.46 12.46 17.89
CA ASP A 45 -5.01 12.45 19.25
C ASP A 45 -5.60 11.07 19.61
N GLU A 46 -5.27 10.03 18.85
CA GLU A 46 -5.77 8.67 19.05
C GLU A 46 -4.95 7.96 20.12
N GLU A 47 -5.64 7.45 21.15
CA GLU A 47 -5.00 6.73 22.25
C GLU A 47 -4.51 5.36 21.81
N ASP A 48 -5.20 4.73 20.84
CA ASP A 48 -4.86 3.41 20.29
C ASP A 48 -4.52 3.47 18.80
N LEU A 49 -3.43 4.17 18.49
CA LEU A 49 -2.85 4.22 17.15
C LEU A 49 -2.57 2.83 16.57
N TYR A 50 -2.29 1.87 17.44
CA TYR A 50 -2.00 0.51 17.03
C TYR A 50 -3.22 -0.15 16.36
N HIS A 51 -4.37 -0.19 17.03
CA HIS A 51 -5.59 -0.72 16.42
C HIS A 51 -6.01 0.12 15.22
N TRP A 52 -5.85 1.45 15.30
CA TRP A 52 -6.14 2.32 14.18
C TRP A 52 -5.32 1.96 12.93
N HIS A 53 -4.01 1.70 13.06
CA HIS A 53 -3.17 1.30 11.92
C HIS A 53 -3.62 -0.04 11.34
N ILE A 54 -4.00 -1.02 12.17
CA ILE A 54 -4.47 -2.30 11.67
C ILE A 54 -5.80 -2.16 10.92
N GLU A 55 -6.75 -1.39 11.43
CA GLU A 55 -8.05 -1.17 10.79
C GLU A 55 -8.01 -0.26 9.55
N ASN A 56 -6.98 0.59 9.44
CA ASN A 56 -6.89 1.58 8.36
C ASN A 56 -5.85 1.25 7.32
N TRP A 57 -4.76 0.61 7.73
CA TRP A 57 -3.67 0.25 6.86
C TRP A 57 -3.52 -1.25 6.67
N GLY A 58 -3.83 -2.06 7.69
CA GLY A 58 -3.63 -3.52 7.68
C GLY A 58 -2.21 -3.93 8.09
N THR A 59 -1.35 -2.95 8.40
CA THR A 59 0.02 -3.15 8.89
C THR A 59 0.24 -2.29 10.13
N LYS A 60 1.30 -2.57 10.89
CA LYS A 60 1.54 -2.00 12.22
C LYS A 60 1.81 -0.50 12.22
N TRP A 61 2.50 0.02 11.21
CA TRP A 61 2.94 1.40 11.13
C TRP A 61 3.15 1.78 9.66
N ASP A 62 3.40 3.07 9.45
CA ASP A 62 3.60 3.61 8.10
C ASP A 62 4.86 3.01 7.43
N VAL A 63 4.94 3.17 6.12
CA VAL A 63 6.02 2.65 5.29
C VAL A 63 6.76 3.78 4.59
N ASP A 64 8.06 3.57 4.48
CA ASP A 64 8.95 4.35 3.64
C ASP A 64 9.25 3.53 2.39
N PHE A 65 9.23 4.14 1.21
CA PHE A 65 9.60 3.43 -0.01
C PHE A 65 11.08 3.62 -0.32
N GLU A 66 11.74 2.52 -0.68
CA GLU A 66 13.17 2.48 -0.96
C GLU A 66 13.46 2.95 -2.38
N ASP A 67 12.62 2.49 -3.31
CA ASP A 67 12.72 2.79 -4.74
C ASP A 67 11.35 3.14 -5.31
N ALA A 68 11.35 4.08 -6.26
CA ALA A 68 10.18 4.43 -7.04
C ALA A 68 10.53 4.65 -8.52
N THR A 69 9.72 4.08 -9.41
CA THR A 69 9.74 4.37 -10.85
C THR A 69 8.45 5.07 -11.21
N ILE A 70 8.53 6.26 -11.80
CA ILE A 70 7.37 7.09 -12.11
C ILE A 70 7.42 7.53 -13.57
N GLU A 71 6.35 7.25 -14.30
CA GLU A 71 6.10 7.67 -15.68
C GLU A 71 4.69 8.29 -15.81
N ASP A 72 4.30 8.68 -17.03
CA ASP A 72 3.04 9.41 -17.26
C ASP A 72 1.77 8.58 -16.92
N ASP A 73 1.78 7.28 -17.18
CA ASP A 73 0.66 6.35 -16.99
C ASP A 73 0.98 5.17 -16.04
N TYR A 74 2.17 5.22 -15.40
CA TYR A 74 2.74 4.15 -14.59
C TYR A 74 3.45 4.69 -13.36
N ALA A 75 3.25 4.03 -12.22
CA ALA A 75 4.11 4.20 -11.05
C ALA A 75 4.34 2.84 -10.36
N GLU A 76 5.57 2.59 -9.94
CA GLU A 76 5.97 1.42 -9.14
C GLU A 76 6.72 1.89 -7.90
N PHE A 77 6.38 1.30 -6.75
CA PHE A 77 7.01 1.57 -5.46
C PHE A 77 7.42 0.24 -4.82
N SER A 78 8.65 0.17 -4.32
CA SER A 78 9.16 -0.94 -3.51
C SER A 78 9.33 -0.49 -2.07
N PHE A 79 8.81 -1.25 -1.11
CA PHE A 79 8.85 -0.91 0.32
C PHE A 79 8.66 -2.14 1.19
N ASP A 80 9.07 -2.04 2.44
CA ASP A 80 8.77 -3.04 3.48
C ASP A 80 7.66 -2.56 4.41
N SER A 81 6.83 -3.49 4.85
CA SER A 81 5.77 -3.26 5.85
C SER A 81 5.91 -4.22 7.02
N ALA A 82 5.43 -3.83 8.19
CA ALA A 82 5.50 -4.70 9.37
C ALA A 82 4.33 -5.70 9.38
N TRP A 83 4.64 -6.96 9.67
CA TRP A 83 3.73 -8.11 9.78
C TRP A 83 3.03 -8.58 8.52
N GLY A 84 2.59 -7.67 7.66
CA GLY A 84 1.83 -8.03 6.48
C GLY A 84 1.55 -6.82 5.59
N PRO A 85 1.06 -7.09 4.38
CA PRO A 85 0.90 -6.07 3.35
C PRO A 85 -0.20 -5.05 3.69
N PRO A 86 -0.08 -3.80 3.23
CA PRO A 86 -1.09 -2.77 3.48
C PRO A 86 -2.31 -2.90 2.53
N VAL A 87 -2.94 -4.08 2.48
CA VAL A 87 -4.11 -4.36 1.60
C VAL A 87 -5.32 -3.51 2.00
N VAL A 88 -5.56 -3.34 3.30
CA VAL A 88 -6.66 -2.50 3.82
C VAL A 88 -6.49 -1.04 3.40
N TRP A 89 -5.25 -0.53 3.45
CA TRP A 89 -4.95 0.80 2.90
C TRP A 89 -5.26 0.85 1.40
N LEU A 90 -4.81 -0.16 0.64
CA LEU A 90 -4.97 -0.21 -0.81
C LEU A 90 -6.46 -0.20 -1.22
N GLU A 91 -7.31 -0.90 -0.47
CA GLU A 91 -8.76 -0.88 -0.65
C GLU A 91 -9.36 0.53 -0.52
N LYS A 92 -8.94 1.28 0.51
CA LYS A 92 -9.44 2.64 0.74
C LYS A 92 -8.95 3.59 -0.35
N VAL A 93 -7.69 3.44 -0.78
CA VAL A 93 -7.12 4.23 -1.88
C VAL A 93 -7.80 3.91 -3.20
N ALA A 94 -8.02 2.65 -3.53
CA ALA A 94 -8.69 2.25 -4.77
C ALA A 94 -10.09 2.86 -4.89
N LYS A 95 -10.88 2.88 -3.79
CA LYS A 95 -12.20 3.54 -3.75
C LYS A 95 -12.13 5.03 -4.09
N LYS A 96 -11.06 5.72 -3.69
CA LYS A 96 -10.82 7.15 -3.98
C LYS A 96 -10.38 7.40 -5.42
N TYR A 97 -9.73 6.42 -6.04
CA TYR A 97 -9.21 6.49 -7.42
C TYR A 97 -9.79 5.35 -8.27
N PRO A 98 -11.12 5.29 -8.51
CA PRO A 98 -11.75 4.14 -9.14
C PRO A 98 -11.30 3.92 -10.59
N LYS A 99 -10.78 4.96 -11.25
CA LYS A 99 -10.25 4.87 -12.63
C LYS A 99 -8.82 4.30 -12.68
N LEU A 100 -8.10 4.27 -11.57
CA LEU A 100 -6.77 3.70 -11.50
C LEU A 100 -6.84 2.18 -11.30
N LYS A 101 -5.83 1.49 -11.81
CA LYS A 101 -5.60 0.07 -11.63
C LYS A 101 -4.44 -0.12 -10.67
N PHE A 102 -4.61 -1.03 -9.73
CA PHE A 102 -3.64 -1.30 -8.68
C PHE A 102 -3.19 -2.76 -8.74
N SER A 103 -1.92 -3.01 -8.40
CA SER A 103 -1.38 -4.34 -8.14
C SER A 103 -0.36 -4.24 -7.04
N LEU A 104 -0.61 -4.91 -5.91
CA LEU A 104 0.32 -5.04 -4.80
C LEU A 104 0.75 -6.49 -4.72
N LYS A 105 2.00 -6.78 -5.04
CA LYS A 105 2.62 -8.08 -4.75
C LYS A 105 3.30 -7.99 -3.40
N TYR A 106 3.22 -9.05 -2.63
CA TYR A 106 3.81 -9.08 -1.30
C TYR A 106 4.29 -10.48 -0.91
N GLU A 107 5.33 -10.53 -0.09
CA GLU A 107 5.92 -11.75 0.47
C GLU A 107 6.33 -11.49 1.92
N GLU A 108 6.01 -12.40 2.83
CA GLU A 108 6.44 -12.35 4.23
C GLU A 108 7.05 -13.70 4.60
N PRO A 109 8.38 -13.83 4.55
CA PRO A 109 9.07 -15.11 4.73
C PRO A 109 9.05 -15.63 6.17
N GLY A 110 8.80 -14.77 7.16
CA GLY A 110 8.74 -15.14 8.58
C GLY A 110 7.52 -15.98 8.95
N MET A 111 6.38 -15.73 8.31
CA MET A 111 5.14 -16.51 8.45
C MET A 111 4.85 -17.40 7.22
N ASP A 112 5.70 -17.34 6.20
CA ASP A 112 5.64 -18.16 4.97
C ASP A 112 4.33 -17.94 4.19
N PHE A 113 4.04 -16.69 3.83
CA PHE A 113 2.95 -16.34 2.93
C PHE A 113 3.40 -15.37 1.82
N ILE A 114 2.76 -15.51 0.67
CA ILE A 114 2.96 -14.64 -0.50
C ILE A 114 1.60 -14.36 -1.13
N GLY A 115 1.45 -13.23 -1.82
CA GLY A 115 0.19 -12.95 -2.49
C GLY A 115 0.24 -11.79 -3.47
N CYS A 116 -0.92 -11.54 -4.06
CA CYS A 116 -1.12 -10.40 -4.94
C CYS A 116 -2.53 -9.84 -4.83
N ALA A 117 -2.64 -8.62 -4.30
CA ALA A 117 -3.86 -7.85 -4.32
C ALA A 117 -3.95 -7.03 -5.62
N LYS A 118 -5.04 -7.19 -6.37
CA LYS A 118 -5.27 -6.47 -7.64
C LYS A 118 -6.54 -5.65 -7.58
N GLY A 119 -6.47 -4.45 -8.12
CA GLY A 119 -7.53 -3.45 -8.06
C GLY A 119 -7.96 -2.93 -9.41
N LYS A 120 -9.28 -2.83 -9.63
CA LYS A 120 -9.89 -2.10 -10.75
C LYS A 120 -11.27 -1.58 -10.32
N ASP A 121 -11.67 -0.44 -10.85
CA ASP A 121 -13.02 0.13 -10.64
C ASP A 121 -13.33 0.35 -9.15
N GLY A 122 -12.29 0.67 -8.36
CA GLY A 122 -12.38 0.91 -6.91
C GLY A 122 -12.52 -0.33 -6.03
N VAL A 123 -12.43 -1.53 -6.61
CA VAL A 123 -12.52 -2.81 -5.89
C VAL A 123 -11.17 -3.52 -5.93
N ILE A 124 -10.70 -3.97 -4.76
CA ILE A 124 -9.52 -4.82 -4.62
C ILE A 124 -9.98 -6.27 -4.45
N VAL A 125 -9.27 -7.19 -5.10
CA VAL A 125 -9.34 -8.62 -4.84
C VAL A 125 -7.97 -9.05 -4.36
N ASP A 126 -7.90 -9.54 -3.13
CA ASP A 126 -6.69 -10.12 -2.57
C ASP A 126 -6.65 -11.63 -2.80
N GLN A 127 -5.48 -12.13 -3.20
CA GLN A 127 -5.20 -13.53 -3.43
C GLN A 127 -3.91 -13.87 -2.68
N SER A 128 -4.01 -14.00 -1.36
CA SER A 128 -2.95 -14.54 -0.52
C SER A 128 -2.89 -16.06 -0.67
N ILE A 129 -1.67 -16.59 -0.67
CA ILE A 129 -1.38 -18.01 -0.58
C ILE A 129 -0.52 -18.18 0.66
N GLU A 130 -1.09 -18.78 1.70
CA GLU A 130 -0.32 -19.29 2.83
C GLU A 130 0.34 -20.60 2.39
N CYS A 131 1.67 -20.71 2.47
CA CYS A 131 2.43 -21.87 1.97
C CYS A 131 2.20 -23.16 2.79
N TRP A 132 1.25 -23.16 3.74
CA TRP A 132 0.97 -24.26 4.66
C TRP A 132 -0.08 -25.27 4.17
N VAL A 133 -0.49 -25.22 2.90
CA VAL A 133 -1.36 -26.25 2.33
C VAL A 133 -0.50 -27.32 1.63
N LYS A 134 -0.10 -28.34 2.41
CA LYS A 134 0.25 -29.67 1.89
C LYS A 134 -0.94 -30.60 1.95
#